data_AF-A0A923YVD0-F1
#
_entry.id   AF-A0A923YVD0-F1
#
_cell.length_a   1.000
_cell.length_b   1.000
_cell.length_c   1.000
_cell.angle_alpha   90.00
_cell.angle_beta   90.00
_cell.angle_gamma   90.00
#
_symmetry.space_group_name_H-M   'P 1'
#
loop_
_entity.id
_entity.type
_entity.pdbx_description
1 polymer ?
#
loop_
_entity_poly.entity_id
_entity_poly.type
_entity_poly.pdbx_seq_one_letter_code
_entity_poly.pdbx_strand_id
1 'polypeptide(L)'
;EDIFQLHNTSAVMRSCEVFGIQQLNVVEERYSKSIDKEIAMGAQKWVDINRFESMSDCISNLKAKGYKIIAASPHTNDCLLDDFDITPKSAFFFGTERDGLSAEVIKNADSFIKIPMSGFTESLNISVSASIIIQNVMNRLHKSDLNWQLTENEILEKRLDWAKNSIKDYARIKERYYQ
;
A
#
# COMPACT_ATOMS: atom_id res chain seq x y z
N GLU A 1 -7.39 -5.51 1.37
CA GLU A 1 -8.36 -6.43 0.76
C GLU A 1 -9.76 -5.88 0.93
N ASP A 2 -10.61 -5.90 -0.11
CA ASP A 2 -12.05 -5.58 -0.06
C ASP A 2 -12.41 -4.44 0.91
N ILE A 3 -11.71 -3.31 0.81
CA ILE A 3 -11.93 -2.19 1.73
C ILE A 3 -13.30 -1.59 1.41
N PHE A 4 -14.30 -2.05 2.16
CA PHE A 4 -15.73 -1.72 2.04
C PHE A 4 -16.02 -0.21 2.14
N GLN A 5 -15.05 0.55 2.63
CA GLN A 5 -15.19 1.94 3.01
C GLN A 5 -14.20 2.80 2.21
N LEU A 6 -14.72 3.53 1.22
CA LEU A 6 -13.96 4.44 0.37
C LEU A 6 -13.06 5.39 1.19
N HIS A 7 -13.54 5.82 2.36
CA HIS A 7 -12.79 6.69 3.27
C HIS A 7 -11.53 6.03 3.86
N ASN A 8 -11.54 4.73 4.15
CA ASN A 8 -10.37 4.01 4.64
C ASN A 8 -9.31 3.92 3.53
N THR A 9 -9.72 3.63 2.29
CA THR A 9 -8.81 3.63 1.14
C THR A 9 -8.19 5.01 0.91
N SER A 10 -8.97 6.10 1.02
CA SER A 10 -8.46 7.47 0.96
C SER A 10 -7.38 7.75 2.02
N ALA A 11 -7.66 7.37 3.26
CA ALA A 11 -6.79 7.66 4.39
C ALA A 11 -5.49 6.86 4.31
N VAL A 12 -5.56 5.59 3.91
CA VAL A 12 -4.38 4.76 3.63
C VAL A 12 -3.57 5.37 2.50
N MET A 13 -4.19 5.76 1.39
CA MET A 13 -3.49 6.37 0.26
C MET A 13 -2.76 7.66 0.64
N ARG A 14 -3.40 8.53 1.43
CA ARG A 14 -2.77 9.74 1.95
C ARG A 14 -1.58 9.42 2.85
N SER A 15 -1.70 8.40 3.68
CA SER A 15 -0.60 7.95 4.55
C SER A 15 0.56 7.40 3.72
N CYS A 16 0.27 6.62 2.67
CA CYS A 16 1.28 6.17 1.72
C CYS A 16 2.02 7.36 1.09
N GLU A 17 1.28 8.34 0.58
CA GLU A 17 1.85 9.54 -0.04
C GLU A 17 2.76 10.32 0.91
N VAL A 18 2.25 10.65 2.10
CA VAL A 18 2.97 11.45 3.11
C VAL A 18 4.24 10.74 3.61
N PHE A 19 4.21 9.42 3.75
CA PHE A 19 5.34 8.65 4.28
C PHE A 19 6.24 8.06 3.19
N GLY A 20 6.01 8.36 1.91
CA GLY A 20 6.91 7.96 0.82
C GLY A 20 6.72 6.53 0.30
N ILE A 21 5.54 5.93 0.50
CA ILE A 21 5.16 4.66 -0.13
C ILE A 21 4.61 4.93 -1.54
N GLN A 22 5.36 4.47 -2.55
CA GLN A 22 5.05 4.74 -3.95
C GLN A 22 3.86 3.92 -4.50
N GLN A 23 3.62 2.72 -3.97
CA GLN A 23 2.65 1.78 -4.54
C GLN A 23 1.58 1.37 -3.53
N LEU A 24 0.31 1.50 -3.93
CA LEU A 24 -0.85 0.98 -3.23
C LEU A 24 -1.56 -0.05 -4.11
N ASN A 25 -1.61 -1.30 -3.64
CA ASN A 25 -2.31 -2.37 -4.33
C ASN A 25 -3.73 -2.53 -3.75
N VAL A 26 -4.74 -2.44 -4.61
CA VAL A 26 -6.15 -2.58 -4.24
C VAL A 26 -6.69 -3.83 -4.93
N VAL A 27 -7.28 -4.73 -4.16
CA VAL A 27 -7.95 -5.93 -4.66
C VAL A 27 -9.45 -5.71 -4.51
N GLU A 28 -10.18 -5.83 -5.62
CA GLU A 28 -11.63 -5.57 -5.69
C GLU A 28 -12.34 -6.83 -6.22
N GLU A 29 -12.44 -7.89 -5.41
CA GLU A 29 -13.03 -9.16 -5.85
C GLU A 29 -14.56 -9.10 -5.96
N ARG A 30 -15.21 -8.35 -5.04
CA ARG A 30 -16.68 -8.40 -4.87
C ARG A 30 -17.42 -7.15 -5.32
N TYR A 31 -16.76 -6.00 -5.40
CA TYR A 31 -17.42 -4.71 -5.61
C TYR A 31 -16.72 -3.90 -6.72
N SER A 32 -17.12 -4.16 -7.97
CA SER A 32 -16.64 -3.47 -9.18
C SER A 32 -17.20 -2.05 -9.37
N LYS A 33 -17.64 -1.37 -8.31
CA LYS A 33 -18.26 -0.04 -8.44
C LYS A 33 -17.24 1.06 -8.17
N SER A 34 -16.78 1.63 -9.29
CA SER A 34 -16.41 3.04 -9.44
C SER A 34 -15.97 3.69 -8.13
N ILE A 35 -14.73 3.43 -7.72
CA ILE A 35 -14.04 4.27 -6.74
C ILE A 35 -14.03 5.67 -7.35
N ASP A 36 -14.99 6.48 -6.90
CA ASP A 36 -15.22 7.85 -7.37
C ASP A 36 -13.91 8.63 -7.40
N LYS A 37 -13.73 9.41 -8.46
CA LYS A 37 -12.58 10.30 -8.65
C LYS A 37 -12.38 11.31 -7.49
N GLU A 38 -13.35 11.42 -6.58
CA GLU A 38 -13.37 12.32 -5.43
C GLU A 38 -12.55 11.83 -4.22
N ILE A 39 -12.13 10.58 -4.21
CA ILE A 39 -11.75 9.89 -2.97
C ILE A 39 -10.39 10.32 -2.39
N ALA A 40 -9.48 10.93 -3.16
CA ALA A 40 -8.10 11.10 -2.68
C ALA A 40 -7.57 12.54 -2.57
N MET A 41 -8.42 13.57 -2.72
CA MET A 41 -8.02 15.01 -2.62
C MET A 41 -6.66 15.36 -3.27
N GLY A 42 -6.26 14.67 -4.35
CA GLY A 42 -5.00 14.92 -5.06
C GLY A 42 -3.87 13.91 -4.81
N ALA A 43 -3.90 13.10 -3.73
CA ALA A 43 -2.85 12.12 -3.43
C ALA A 43 -2.71 11.03 -4.51
N GLN A 44 -3.80 10.73 -5.22
CA GLN A 44 -3.81 9.78 -6.34
C GLN A 44 -2.94 10.21 -7.53
N LYS A 45 -2.45 11.46 -7.55
CA LYS A 45 -1.51 11.93 -8.57
C LYS A 45 -0.08 11.48 -8.31
N TRP A 46 0.25 11.17 -7.06
CA TRP A 46 1.61 10.96 -6.57
C TRP A 46 1.89 9.48 -6.21
N VAL A 47 0.86 8.73 -5.81
CA VAL A 47 0.93 7.30 -5.49
C VAL A 47 0.41 6.48 -6.65
N ASP A 48 1.13 5.41 -7.01
CA ASP A 48 0.68 4.44 -8.01
C ASP A 48 -0.40 3.54 -7.40
N ILE A 49 -1.56 3.49 -8.05
CA ILE A 49 -2.66 2.60 -7.63
C ILE A 49 -2.71 1.42 -8.60
N ASN A 50 -2.33 0.24 -8.11
CA ASN A 50 -2.46 -1.00 -8.87
C ASN A 50 -3.76 -1.69 -8.45
N ARG A 51 -4.62 -2.00 -9.41
CA ARG A 51 -5.87 -2.71 -9.16
C ARG A 51 -5.75 -4.15 -9.64
N PHE A 52 -6.18 -5.08 -8.81
CA PHE A 52 -6.20 -6.51 -9.10
C PHE A 52 -7.63 -7.03 -8.99
N GLU A 53 -7.99 -7.91 -9.92
CA GLU A 53 -9.31 -8.56 -9.94
C GLU A 53 -9.40 -9.69 -8.91
N SER A 54 -8.27 -10.29 -8.53
CA SER A 54 -8.21 -11.34 -7.52
C SER A 54 -7.03 -11.18 -6.55
N MET A 55 -7.18 -11.73 -5.35
CA MET A 55 -6.12 -11.78 -4.35
C MET A 55 -4.93 -12.62 -4.83
N SER A 56 -5.21 -13.72 -5.53
CA SER A 56 -4.20 -14.61 -6.13
C SER A 56 -3.28 -13.86 -7.08
N ASP A 57 -3.84 -13.02 -7.96
CA ASP A 57 -3.06 -12.25 -8.93
C ASP A 57 -2.19 -11.21 -8.25
N CYS A 58 -2.72 -10.53 -7.23
CA CYS A 58 -1.99 -9.55 -6.44
C CYS A 58 -0.78 -10.19 -5.75
N ILE A 59 -0.99 -11.29 -5.03
CA ILE A 59 0.07 -12.02 -4.32
C ILE A 59 1.11 -12.54 -5.30
N SER A 60 0.69 -13.14 -6.42
CA SER A 60 1.59 -13.67 -7.44
C SER A 60 2.44 -12.58 -8.08
N ASN A 61 1.84 -11.43 -8.39
CA ASN A 61 2.55 -10.26 -8.94
C ASN A 61 3.61 -9.73 -7.97
N LEU A 62 3.27 -9.63 -6.69
CA LEU A 62 4.18 -9.14 -5.65
C LEU A 62 5.34 -10.12 -5.41
N LYS A 63 5.06 -11.42 -5.31
CA LYS A 63 6.09 -12.45 -5.16
C LYS A 63 7.03 -12.49 -6.36
N ALA A 64 6.52 -12.35 -7.58
CA ALA A 64 7.36 -12.25 -8.78
C ALA A 64 8.31 -11.03 -8.78
N LYS A 65 7.93 -9.95 -8.09
CA LYS A 65 8.77 -8.75 -7.86
C LYS A 65 9.70 -8.89 -6.64
N GLY A 66 9.72 -10.04 -6.00
CA GLY A 66 10.57 -10.34 -4.83
C GLY A 66 10.05 -9.80 -3.50
N TYR A 67 8.77 -9.41 -3.42
CA TYR A 67 8.17 -8.99 -2.16
C TYR A 67 7.78 -10.17 -1.28
N LYS A 68 8.04 -10.03 0.02
CA LYS A 68 7.50 -10.85 1.10
C LYS A 68 6.11 -10.37 1.48
N ILE A 69 5.19 -11.31 1.66
CA ILE A 69 3.80 -11.03 2.02
C ILE A 69 3.71 -10.97 3.54
N ILE A 70 3.45 -9.77 4.07
CA ILE A 70 3.38 -9.53 5.52
C ILE A 70 1.92 -9.30 5.91
N ALA A 71 1.35 -10.21 6.69
CA ALA A 71 -0.03 -10.16 7.13
C ALA A 71 -0.16 -9.37 8.44
N ALA A 72 -0.83 -8.20 8.41
CA ALA A 72 -1.12 -7.44 9.62
C ALA A 72 -2.30 -8.07 10.37
N SER A 73 -2.04 -8.65 11.56
CA SER A 73 -3.07 -9.31 12.35
C SER A 73 -2.82 -9.20 13.86
N PRO A 74 -3.81 -8.81 14.68
CA PRO A 74 -3.65 -8.74 16.13
C PRO A 74 -3.67 -10.13 16.81
N HIS A 75 -4.10 -11.18 16.09
CA HIS A 75 -4.40 -12.50 16.65
C HIS A 75 -3.28 -13.53 16.50
N THR A 76 -2.15 -13.14 15.92
CA THR A 76 -1.01 -14.05 15.71
C THR A 76 0.14 -13.73 16.66
N ASN A 77 0.85 -14.77 17.12
CA ASN A 77 2.02 -14.66 18.00
C ASN A 77 3.31 -14.78 17.18
N ASP A 78 3.45 -13.93 16.16
CA ASP A 78 4.65 -13.90 15.32
C ASP A 78 5.48 -12.67 15.70
N CYS A 79 5.54 -11.64 14.85
CA CYS A 79 6.42 -10.50 15.03
C CYS A 79 5.69 -9.26 15.55
N LEU A 80 6.24 -8.63 16.59
CA LEU A 80 5.84 -7.27 16.98
C LEU A 80 6.39 -6.26 15.97
N LEU A 81 5.65 -5.16 15.76
CA LEU A 81 6.05 -4.11 14.81
C LEU A 81 7.46 -3.58 15.06
N ASP A 82 7.85 -3.42 16.33
CA ASP A 82 9.16 -2.87 16.69
C ASP A 82 10.32 -3.84 16.37
N ASP A 83 10.05 -5.14 16.39
CA ASP A 83 11.03 -6.20 16.12
C ASP A 83 11.06 -6.63 14.65
N PHE A 84 10.17 -6.09 13.81
CA PHE A 84 10.01 -6.48 12.42
C PHE A 84 11.30 -6.28 11.61
N ASP A 85 11.75 -7.28 10.85
CA ASP A 85 12.90 -7.14 9.95
C ASP A 85 12.53 -6.35 8.69
N ILE A 86 13.12 -5.16 8.55
CA ILE A 86 12.90 -4.23 7.43
C ILE A 86 13.86 -4.45 6.24
N THR A 87 14.74 -5.46 6.33
CA THR A 87 15.71 -5.79 5.28
C THR A 87 15.06 -6.30 3.99
N PRO A 88 14.13 -7.29 4.02
CA PRO A 88 13.49 -7.76 2.80
C PRO A 88 12.48 -6.74 2.25
N LYS A 89 12.25 -6.79 0.93
CA LYS A 89 11.11 -6.06 0.33
C LYS A 89 9.81 -6.63 0.89
N SER A 90 9.00 -5.79 1.51
CA SER A 90 7.77 -6.21 2.21
C SER A 90 6.53 -5.57 1.62
N ALA A 91 5.50 -6.37 1.40
CA ALA A 91 4.16 -5.92 1.06
C ALA A 91 3.24 -6.21 2.25
N PHE A 92 2.73 -5.15 2.87
CA PHE A 92 1.85 -5.25 4.03
C PHE A 92 0.39 -5.41 3.58
N PHE A 93 -0.24 -6.49 4.02
CA PHE A 93 -1.63 -6.79 3.75
C PHE A 93 -2.49 -6.44 4.95
N PHE A 94 -3.58 -5.73 4.66
CA PHE A 94 -4.58 -5.34 5.64
C PHE A 94 -5.93 -5.93 5.25
N GLY A 95 -6.56 -6.57 6.24
CA GLY A 95 -7.87 -7.18 6.13
C GLY A 95 -9.01 -6.17 6.20
N THR A 96 -10.23 -6.65 5.99
CA THR A 96 -11.46 -5.86 6.17
C THR A 96 -11.81 -5.72 7.66
N GLU A 97 -12.65 -4.74 8.01
CA GLU A 97 -13.02 -4.48 9.41
C GLU A 97 -13.80 -5.64 10.04
N ARG A 98 -14.54 -6.39 9.23
CA ARG A 98 -15.43 -7.45 9.70
C ARG A 98 -14.76 -8.82 9.70
N ASP A 99 -14.12 -9.16 8.59
CA ASP A 99 -13.65 -10.54 8.34
C ASP A 99 -12.12 -10.64 8.49
N GLY A 100 -11.42 -9.53 8.71
CA GLY A 100 -9.97 -9.50 8.75
C GLY A 100 -9.37 -9.86 7.39
N LEU A 101 -8.19 -10.49 7.42
CA LEU A 101 -7.49 -10.99 6.24
C LEU A 101 -8.14 -12.29 5.76
N SER A 102 -8.30 -12.45 4.45
CA SER A 102 -8.77 -13.72 3.90
C SER A 102 -7.81 -14.87 4.21
N ALA A 103 -8.39 -16.08 4.23
CA ALA A 103 -7.64 -17.32 4.36
C ALA A 103 -6.56 -17.46 3.28
N GLU A 104 -6.77 -16.86 2.10
CA GLU A 104 -5.81 -16.87 1.02
C GLU A 104 -4.55 -16.06 1.35
N VAL A 105 -4.71 -14.84 1.89
CA VAL A 105 -3.57 -14.04 2.36
C VAL A 105 -2.86 -14.76 3.49
N ILE A 106 -3.60 -15.26 4.48
CA ILE A 106 -3.03 -15.96 5.65
C ILE A 106 -2.20 -17.17 5.20
N LYS A 107 -2.71 -17.97 4.26
CA LYS A 107 -2.01 -19.15 3.73
C LYS A 107 -0.72 -18.79 2.97
N ASN A 108 -0.69 -17.62 2.35
CA ASN A 108 0.42 -17.17 1.51
C ASN A 108 1.41 -16.23 2.22
N ALA A 109 1.11 -15.84 3.46
CA ALA A 109 1.92 -14.93 4.26
C ALA A 109 3.30 -15.54 4.56
N ASP A 110 4.34 -14.75 4.36
CA ASP A 110 5.70 -15.10 4.75
C ASP A 110 5.95 -14.82 6.25
N SER A 111 5.24 -13.84 6.82
CA SER A 111 5.26 -13.52 8.25
C SER A 111 4.03 -12.70 8.64
N PHE A 112 3.71 -12.67 9.93
CA PHE A 112 2.67 -11.83 10.51
C PHE A 112 3.26 -10.71 11.35
N ILE A 113 2.61 -9.55 11.27
CA ILE A 113 3.00 -8.37 12.04
C ILE A 113 1.85 -7.92 12.94
N LYS A 114 2.20 -7.56 14.18
CA LYS A 114 1.25 -7.11 15.19
C LYS A 114 1.67 -5.77 15.79
N ILE A 115 0.70 -4.86 15.87
CA ILE A 115 0.83 -3.62 16.64
C ILE A 115 0.57 -3.98 18.12
N PRO A 116 1.49 -3.65 19.05
CA PRO A 116 1.24 -3.84 20.48
C PRO A 116 0.01 -3.04 20.94
N MET A 117 -0.91 -3.70 21.65
CA MET A 117 -2.13 -3.07 22.19
C MET A 117 -2.29 -3.46 23.66
N SER A 118 -2.68 -2.49 24.50
CA SER A 118 -2.90 -2.71 25.95
C SER A 118 -4.35 -2.47 26.38
N GLY A 119 -5.24 -2.14 25.43
CA GLY A 119 -6.65 -1.85 25.68
C GLY A 119 -7.55 -3.08 25.49
N PHE A 120 -8.85 -2.85 25.63
CA PHE A 120 -9.89 -3.89 25.49
C PHE A 120 -10.38 -4.08 24.05
N THR A 121 -10.16 -3.10 23.17
CA THR A 121 -10.58 -3.18 21.77
C THR A 121 -9.74 -4.23 21.05
N GLU A 122 -10.40 -5.12 20.29
CA GLU A 122 -9.75 -6.25 19.63
C GLU A 122 -8.84 -5.85 18.46
N SER A 123 -9.13 -4.71 17.82
CA SER A 123 -8.39 -4.23 16.66
C SER A 123 -8.49 -2.70 16.50
N LEU A 124 -7.54 -2.14 15.76
CA LEU A 124 -7.57 -0.75 15.31
C LEU A 124 -8.29 -0.66 13.95
N ASN A 125 -8.80 0.52 13.62
CA ASN A 125 -9.26 0.80 12.25
C ASN A 125 -8.12 0.56 11.25
N ILE A 126 -8.46 0.10 10.04
CA ILE A 126 -7.50 -0.29 9.01
C ILE A 126 -6.57 0.85 8.64
N SER A 127 -7.11 2.06 8.44
CA SER A 127 -6.31 3.22 8.06
C SER A 127 -5.33 3.63 9.16
N VAL A 128 -5.73 3.50 10.43
CA VAL A 128 -4.87 3.76 11.59
C VAL A 128 -3.76 2.72 11.66
N SER A 129 -4.10 1.44 11.52
CA SER A 129 -3.13 0.33 11.53
C SER A 129 -2.08 0.49 10.43
N ALA A 130 -2.53 0.80 9.20
CA ALA A 130 -1.65 1.06 8.07
C ALA A 130 -0.73 2.25 8.34
N SER A 131 -1.27 3.35 8.85
CA SER A 131 -0.48 4.55 9.18
C SER A 131 0.61 4.27 10.21
N ILE A 132 0.30 3.53 11.28
CA ILE A 132 1.25 3.17 12.33
C ILE A 132 2.37 2.29 11.77
N ILE A 133 2.02 1.25 11.01
CA ILE A 133 2.99 0.33 10.42
C ILE A 133 3.88 1.06 9.42
N ILE A 134 3.30 1.82 8.49
CA ILE A 134 4.04 2.57 7.47
C ILE A 134 4.99 3.57 8.13
N GLN A 135 4.50 4.37 9.08
CA GLN A 135 5.32 5.40 9.74
C GLN A 135 6.49 4.77 10.52
N ASN A 136 6.26 3.68 11.26
CA ASN A 136 7.31 2.97 11.98
C ASN A 136 8.37 2.41 11.02
N VAL A 137 7.94 1.66 10.01
CA VAL A 137 8.84 1.02 9.02
C VAL A 137 9.64 2.08 8.25
N MET A 138 8.99 3.14 7.76
CA MET A 138 9.67 4.20 7.02
C MET A 138 10.67 4.97 7.88
N ASN A 139 10.34 5.27 9.15
CA ASN A 139 11.27 5.90 10.07
C ASN A 139 12.52 5.03 10.31
N ARG A 140 12.35 3.71 10.41
CA ARG A 140 13.48 2.77 10.54
C ARG A 140 14.29 2.66 9.25
N LEU A 141 13.63 2.62 8.08
CA LEU A 141 14.30 2.62 6.78
C LEU A 141 15.14 3.89 6.56
N HIS A 142 14.61 5.07 6.89
CA HIS A 142 15.34 6.34 6.81
C HIS A 142 16.58 6.42 7.71
N LYS A 143 16.63 5.62 8.78
CA LYS A 143 17.77 5.54 9.72
C LYS A 143 18.69 4.35 9.44
N SER A 144 18.38 3.55 8.43
CA SER A 144 19.14 2.36 8.06
C SER A 144 20.08 2.64 6.89
N ASP A 145 21.12 1.84 6.76
CA ASP A 145 22.02 1.85 5.59
C ASP A 145 21.50 0.95 4.44
N LEU A 146 20.23 0.55 4.48
CA LEU A 146 19.62 -0.29 3.45
C LEU A 146 19.43 0.50 2.16
N ASN A 147 19.71 -0.14 1.02
CA ASN A 147 19.44 0.44 -0.29
C ASN A 147 17.98 0.20 -0.70
N TRP A 148 17.07 1.02 -0.17
CA TRP A 148 15.61 0.93 -0.39
C TRP A 148 15.07 2.01 -1.33
N GLN A 149 15.86 3.03 -1.65
CA GLN A 149 15.45 4.16 -2.47
C GLN A 149 15.36 3.77 -3.95
N LEU A 150 14.53 4.53 -4.69
CA LEU A 150 14.48 4.43 -6.14
C LEU A 150 15.82 4.84 -6.74
N THR A 151 16.21 4.17 -7.82
CA THR A 151 17.32 4.58 -8.68
C THR A 151 17.02 5.92 -9.37
N GLU A 152 18.04 6.61 -9.88
CA GLU A 152 17.86 7.89 -10.60
C GLU A 152 16.90 7.77 -11.78
N ASN A 153 16.96 6.64 -12.51
CA ASN A 153 16.07 6.36 -13.63
C ASN A 153 14.62 6.17 -13.16
N GLU A 154 14.39 5.39 -12.10
CA GLU A 154 13.05 5.21 -11.54
C GLU A 154 12.48 6.54 -11.00
N ILE A 155 13.32 7.37 -10.37
CA ILE A 155 12.93 8.73 -9.93
C ILE A 155 12.51 9.58 -11.13
N LEU A 156 13.25 9.53 -12.23
CA LEU A 156 12.93 10.28 -13.44
C LEU A 156 11.60 9.80 -14.05
N GLU A 157 11.39 8.50 -14.15
CA GLU A 157 10.13 7.91 -14.61
C GLU A 157 8.95 8.38 -13.75
N LYS A 158 9.11 8.36 -12.42
CA LYS A 158 8.06 8.84 -11.50
C LYS A 158 7.77 10.32 -11.64
N ARG A 159 8.81 11.16 -11.77
CA ARG A 159 8.62 12.59 -12.04
C ARG A 159 7.85 12.84 -13.33
N LEU A 160 8.14 12.08 -14.38
CA LEU A 160 7.40 12.18 -15.64
C LEU A 160 5.93 11.79 -15.45
N ASP A 161 5.65 10.72 -14.73
CA ASP A 161 4.27 10.28 -14.47
C ASP A 161 3.49 11.30 -13.63
N TRP A 162 4.10 11.85 -12.59
CA TRP A 162 3.52 12.93 -11.78
C TRP A 162 3.22 14.20 -12.59
N ALA A 163 4.12 14.56 -13.50
CA ALA A 163 3.92 15.68 -14.41
C ALA A 163 2.71 15.43 -15.33
N LYS A 164 2.59 14.23 -15.92
CA LYS A 164 1.43 13.83 -16.74
C LYS A 164 0.13 13.94 -15.96
N ASN A 165 0.11 13.44 -14.72
CA ASN A 165 -1.07 13.42 -13.85
C ASN A 165 -1.50 14.83 -13.36
N SER A 166 -0.59 15.80 -13.42
CA SER A 166 -0.83 17.15 -12.94
C SER A 166 -1.29 18.12 -14.03
N ILE A 167 -0.99 17.84 -15.30
CA ILE A 167 -1.31 18.70 -16.43
C ILE A 167 -2.70 18.36 -16.97
N LYS A 168 -3.60 19.36 -16.96
CA LYS A 168 -5.04 19.21 -17.26
C LYS A 168 -5.36 18.76 -18.71
N ASP A 169 -4.37 18.69 -19.60
CA ASP A 169 -4.50 18.25 -20.99
C ASP A 169 -3.16 17.72 -21.56
N TYR A 170 -2.50 16.81 -20.83
CA TYR A 170 -1.23 16.22 -21.25
C TYR A 170 -1.30 15.57 -22.64
N ALA A 171 -2.42 14.91 -22.96
CA ALA A 171 -2.60 14.20 -24.23
C ALA A 171 -2.44 15.14 -25.43
N ARG A 172 -3.08 16.30 -25.40
CA ARG A 172 -3.00 17.29 -26.46
C ARG A 172 -1.61 17.95 -26.56
N ILE A 173 -0.96 18.19 -25.43
CA ILE A 173 0.41 18.75 -25.41
C ILE A 173 1.40 17.76 -26.02
N LYS A 174 1.26 16.47 -25.68
CA LYS A 174 2.07 15.40 -26.26
C LYS A 174 1.87 15.32 -27.77
N GLU A 175 0.63 15.32 -28.24
CA GLU A 175 0.30 15.26 -29.67
C GLU A 175 0.90 16.43 -30.45
N ARG A 176 0.81 17.66 -29.92
CA ARG A 176 1.41 18.86 -30.54
C ARG A 176 2.94 18.82 -30.59
N TYR A 177 3.62 18.17 -29.65
CA TYR A 177 5.08 18.10 -29.61
C TYR A 177 5.66 17.12 -30.64
N TYR A 178 4.92 16.06 -30.98
CA TYR A 178 5.32 15.07 -31.98
C TYR A 178 4.88 15.42 -33.41
N GLN A 179 4.16 16.53 -33.60
CA GLN A 179 3.89 17.16 -34.90
C GLN A 179 5.00 18.14 -35.26
#